data_AF-A0A136WCJ9-F1
#
_entry.id   AF-A0A136WCJ9-F1
#
_cell.length_a   1.000
_cell.length_b   1.000
_cell.length_c   1.000
_cell.angle_alpha   90.00
_cell.angle_beta   90.00
_cell.angle_gamma   90.00
#
_symmetry.space_group_name_H-M   'P 1'
#
loop_
_entity.id
_entity.type
_entity.pdbx_description
1 polymer ?
#
loop_
_entity_poly.entity_id
_entity_poly.type
_entity_poly.pdbx_seq_one_letter_code
_entity_poly.pdbx_strand_id
1 'polypeptide(L)'
;MKEVSMMLKGIHAQESKESAREKAMQVAEKLHEMKLGSAANKIVDGIEETLTYMNFPTQHWTRIRTNNTIERLNREIKRRTRAIGAFPDGQSALMLVCARLRHVAGTQWGAKRYMNMEHLKELDLQHESDIIAG
;
A
#
# COMPACT_ATOMS: atom_id res chain seq x y z
N MET A 1 15.05 8.10 12.40
CA MET A 1 14.43 7.34 11.28
C MET A 1 13.75 6.04 11.73
N LYS A 2 14.44 5.11 12.43
CA LYS A 2 13.81 3.85 12.89
C LYS A 2 12.57 4.06 13.77
N GLU A 3 12.63 5.03 14.70
CA GLU A 3 11.51 5.38 15.57
C GLU A 3 10.27 5.83 14.78
N VAL A 4 10.41 6.80 13.87
CA VAL A 4 9.32 7.26 12.99
C VAL A 4 8.71 6.12 12.19
N SER A 5 9.55 5.23 11.64
CA SER A 5 9.06 4.04 10.92
C SER A 5 8.25 3.11 11.83
N MET A 6 8.65 2.91 13.09
CA MET A 6 7.88 2.10 14.04
C MET A 6 6.55 2.77 14.40
N MET A 7 6.53 4.09 14.58
CA MET A 7 5.30 4.85 14.84
C MET A 7 4.28 4.68 13.71
N LEU A 8 4.73 4.85 12.46
CA LEU A 8 3.88 4.67 11.28
C LEU A 8 3.37 3.22 11.14
N LYS A 9 4.22 2.24 11.43
CA LYS A 9 3.79 0.83 11.47
C LYS A 9 2.74 0.57 12.55
N GLY A 10 2.83 1.26 13.68
CA GLY A 10 1.89 1.16 14.79
C GLY A 10 0.46 1.57 14.43
N ILE A 11 0.29 2.54 13.52
CA ILE A 11 -1.04 2.95 13.00
C ILE A 11 -1.74 1.77 12.33
N HIS A 12 -1.00 1.02 11.50
CA HIS A 12 -1.55 -0.09 10.72
C HIS A 12 -1.58 -1.44 11.44
N ALA A 13 -1.06 -1.48 12.68
CA ALA A 13 -1.10 -2.66 13.54
C ALA A 13 -2.37 -2.72 14.40
N GLN A 14 -3.23 -1.71 14.31
CA GLN A 14 -4.48 -1.65 15.07
C GLN A 14 -5.54 -2.61 14.50
N GLU A 15 -6.43 -3.08 15.37
CA GLU A 15 -7.46 -4.08 15.05
C GLU A 15 -8.74 -3.45 14.47
N SER A 16 -8.96 -2.16 14.71
CA SER A 16 -10.12 -1.43 14.18
C SER A 16 -9.72 -0.12 13.47
N LYS A 17 -10.63 0.39 12.64
CA LYS A 17 -10.43 1.64 11.91
C LYS A 17 -10.41 2.83 12.87
N GLU A 18 -11.24 2.79 13.91
CA GLU A 18 -11.33 3.80 14.96
C GLU A 18 -10.02 3.89 15.75
N SER A 19 -9.50 2.74 16.21
CA SER A 19 -8.22 2.69 16.93
C SER A 19 -7.04 3.10 16.05
N ALA A 20 -7.07 2.78 14.76
CA ALA A 20 -6.08 3.25 13.80
C ALA A 20 -6.09 4.78 13.63
N ARG A 21 -7.27 5.41 13.61
CA ARG A 21 -7.41 6.87 13.56
C ARG A 21 -6.87 7.54 14.82
N GLU A 22 -7.26 7.03 15.99
CA GLU A 22 -6.73 7.53 17.27
C GLU A 22 -5.20 7.44 17.32
N LYS A 23 -4.66 6.30 16.86
CA LYS A 23 -3.21 6.12 16.80
C LYS A 23 -2.56 7.09 15.81
N ALA A 24 -3.18 7.35 14.67
CA ALA A 24 -2.67 8.30 13.69
C ALA A 24 -2.61 9.73 14.25
N MET A 25 -3.62 10.15 15.02
CA MET A 25 -3.63 11.45 15.70
C MET A 25 -2.47 11.57 16.70
N GLN A 26 -2.27 10.56 17.57
CA GLN A 26 -1.14 10.52 18.50
C GLN A 26 0.21 10.57 17.78
N VAL A 27 0.35 9.88 16.64
CA VAL A 27 1.58 9.89 15.85
C VAL A 27 1.80 11.25 15.20
N ALA A 28 0.74 11.92 14.71
CA ALA A 28 0.84 13.25 14.13
C ALA A 28 1.29 14.30 15.17
N GLU A 29 0.72 14.27 16.37
CA GLU A 29 1.14 15.13 17.49
C GLU A 29 2.62 14.92 17.83
N LYS A 30 3.04 13.66 17.99
CA LYS A 30 4.44 13.33 18.25
C LYS A 30 5.38 13.78 17.11
N LEU A 31 4.93 13.72 15.86
CA LEU A 31 5.71 14.25 14.73
C LEU A 31 5.82 15.77 14.77
N HIS A 32 4.79 16.50 15.22
CA HIS A 32 4.88 17.93 15.47
C HIS A 32 5.90 18.27 16.56
N GLU A 33 5.90 17.54 17.68
CA GLU A 33 6.90 17.70 18.76
C GLU A 33 8.34 17.48 18.26
N MET A 34 8.51 16.50 17.36
CA MET A 34 9.79 16.22 16.70
C MET A 34 10.17 17.24 15.62
N LYS A 35 9.41 18.32 15.44
CA LYS A 35 9.58 19.36 14.40
C LYS A 35 9.46 18.81 12.97
N LEU A 36 8.73 17.72 12.79
CA LEU A 36 8.44 17.09 11.49
C LEU A 36 7.04 17.48 10.98
N GLY A 37 6.72 18.78 10.99
CA GLY A 37 5.38 19.29 10.71
C GLY A 37 4.80 18.88 9.35
N SER A 38 5.64 18.82 8.29
CA SER A 38 5.18 18.35 6.97
C SER A 38 4.76 16.86 6.98
N ALA A 39 5.45 16.03 7.76
CA ALA A 39 5.09 14.62 7.88
C ALA A 39 3.81 14.44 8.71
N ALA A 40 3.65 15.24 9.77
CA ALA A 40 2.44 15.26 10.58
C ALA A 40 1.20 15.65 9.76
N ASN A 41 1.28 16.77 9.02
CA ASN A 41 0.20 17.21 8.14
C ASN A 41 -0.15 16.14 7.10
N LYS A 42 0.86 15.46 6.54
CA LYS A 42 0.63 14.41 5.55
C LYS A 42 -0.13 13.21 6.12
N ILE A 43 0.05 12.89 7.40
CA ILE A 43 -0.75 11.86 8.07
C ILE A 43 -2.18 12.34 8.21
N VAL A 44 -2.40 13.53 8.76
CA VAL A 44 -3.74 14.09 8.98
C VAL A 44 -4.54 14.16 7.69
N ASP A 45 -3.93 14.67 6.63
CA ASP A 45 -4.60 14.85 5.32
C ASP A 45 -4.89 13.52 4.62
N GLY A 46 -4.08 12.48 4.84
CA GLY A 46 -4.11 11.23 4.07
C GLY A 46 -4.59 9.99 4.83
N ILE A 47 -4.91 10.10 6.12
CA ILE A 47 -5.18 8.92 6.95
C ILE A 47 -6.43 8.15 6.49
N GLU A 48 -7.51 8.85 6.14
CA GLU A 48 -8.76 8.19 5.72
C GLU A 48 -8.58 7.39 4.43
N GLU A 49 -7.87 7.94 3.45
CA GLU A 49 -7.51 7.23 2.22
C GLU A 49 -6.68 5.99 2.55
N THR A 50 -5.70 6.14 3.44
CA THR A 50 -4.79 5.04 3.80
C THR A 50 -5.48 3.94 4.62
N LEU A 51 -6.52 4.26 5.39
CA LEU A 51 -7.28 3.27 6.18
C LEU A 51 -8.42 2.61 5.40
N THR A 52 -8.64 2.97 4.12
CA THR A 52 -9.73 2.41 3.30
C THR A 52 -9.63 0.88 3.17
N TYR A 53 -8.42 0.30 3.21
CA TYR A 53 -8.24 -1.15 3.15
C TYR A 53 -8.91 -1.89 4.33
N MET A 54 -9.15 -1.22 5.47
CA MET A 54 -9.77 -1.84 6.65
C MET A 54 -11.26 -2.15 6.44
N ASN A 55 -11.87 -1.62 5.37
CA ASN A 55 -13.23 -1.96 4.97
C ASN A 55 -13.31 -3.34 4.26
N PHE A 56 -12.16 -3.95 3.94
CA PHE A 56 -12.09 -5.27 3.30
C PHE A 56 -11.85 -6.37 4.35
N PRO A 57 -12.01 -7.66 4.00
CA PRO A 57 -11.69 -8.76 4.90
C PRO A 57 -10.24 -8.67 5.43
N THR A 58 -10.03 -9.01 6.70
CA THR A 58 -8.71 -8.88 7.37
C THR A 58 -7.61 -9.68 6.66
N GLN A 59 -7.96 -10.80 6.02
CA GLN A 59 -7.08 -11.64 5.22
C GLN A 59 -6.49 -10.90 4.00
N HIS A 60 -7.16 -9.83 3.54
CA HIS A 60 -6.76 -9.02 2.40
C HIS A 60 -5.87 -7.83 2.78
N TRP A 61 -5.91 -7.38 4.04
CA TRP A 61 -5.30 -6.13 4.49
C TRP A 61 -3.81 -6.00 4.13
N THR A 62 -3.02 -7.04 4.42
CA THR A 62 -1.57 -7.01 4.14
C THR A 62 -1.28 -6.90 2.64
N ARG A 63 -2.13 -7.48 1.79
CA ARG A 63 -1.96 -7.45 0.34
C ARG A 63 -2.35 -6.09 -0.25
N ILE A 64 -3.40 -5.46 0.27
CA ILE A 64 -3.86 -4.15 -0.20
C ILE A 64 -2.91 -3.04 0.28
N ARG A 65 -2.51 -3.07 1.55
CA ARG A 65 -1.72 -2.00 2.16
C ARG A 65 -0.27 -1.94 1.67
N THR A 66 0.32 -3.07 1.27
CA THR A 66 1.75 -3.11 0.94
C THR A 66 2.00 -2.93 -0.55
N ASN A 67 2.99 -2.09 -0.88
CA ASN A 67 3.44 -1.80 -2.25
C ASN A 67 4.69 -2.62 -2.65
N ASN A 68 5.04 -3.66 -1.89
CA ASN A 68 6.29 -4.43 -2.01
C ASN A 68 6.57 -4.91 -3.45
N THR A 69 5.53 -5.35 -4.15
CA THR A 69 5.59 -5.82 -5.54
C THR A 69 6.00 -4.68 -6.47
N ILE A 70 5.31 -3.54 -6.40
CA ILE A 70 5.60 -2.34 -7.20
C ILE A 70 7.00 -1.80 -6.86
N GLU A 71 7.38 -1.74 -5.59
CA GLU A 71 8.73 -1.29 -5.20
C GLU A 71 9.83 -2.18 -5.76
N ARG A 72 9.63 -3.51 -5.74
CA ARG A 72 10.57 -4.47 -6.33
C ARG A 72 10.71 -4.25 -7.83
N LEU A 73 9.60 -4.03 -8.53
CA LEU A 73 9.58 -3.73 -9.95
C LEU A 73 10.29 -2.41 -10.27
N ASN A 74 9.98 -1.33 -9.55
CA ASN A 74 10.61 -0.03 -9.73
C ASN A 74 12.12 -0.08 -9.47
N ARG A 75 12.56 -0.84 -8.46
CA ARG A 75 13.98 -1.05 -8.16
C ARG A 75 14.70 -1.76 -9.32
N GLU A 76 14.06 -2.76 -9.92
CA GLU A 76 14.61 -3.46 -11.07
C GLU A 76 14.67 -2.58 -12.32
N ILE A 77 13.63 -1.77 -12.57
CA ILE A 77 13.64 -0.78 -13.65
C ILE A 77 14.80 0.19 -13.45
N LYS A 78 14.93 0.78 -12.25
CA LYS A 78 16.02 1.71 -11.91
C LYS A 78 17.41 1.07 -12.07
N ARG A 79 17.56 -0.20 -11.71
CA ARG A 79 18.82 -0.94 -11.89
C ARG A 79 19.18 -1.09 -13.37
N ARG A 80 18.20 -1.43 -14.22
CA ARG A 80 18.41 -1.62 -15.66
C ARG A 80 18.67 -0.32 -16.40
N THR A 81 17.95 0.76 -16.06
CA THR A 81 18.19 2.08 -16.66
C THR A 81 19.55 2.64 -16.26
N ARG A 82 19.98 2.44 -15.00
CA ARG A 82 21.30 2.87 -14.52
C ARG A 82 22.46 2.22 -15.28
N ALA A 83 22.32 0.97 -15.72
CA ALA A 83 23.36 0.27 -16.48
C ALA A 83 23.59 0.87 -17.87
N ILE A 84 22.59 1.54 -18.44
CA ILE A 84 22.66 2.16 -19.77
C ILE A 84 23.26 3.57 -19.68
N GLY A 85 23.04 4.28 -18.57
CA GLY A 85 23.57 5.62 -18.34
C GLY A 85 22.78 6.69 -19.10
N ALA A 86 22.86 6.69 -20.43
CA ALA A 86 22.15 7.63 -21.31
C ALA A 86 21.44 6.89 -22.44
N PHE A 87 20.16 7.20 -22.64
CA PHE A 87 19.39 6.65 -23.77
C PHE A 87 19.50 7.56 -24.99
N PRO A 88 19.49 7.00 -26.21
CA PRO A 88 19.47 7.79 -27.45
C PRO A 88 18.24 8.72 -27.55
N ASP A 89 17.09 8.26 -27.04
CA ASP A 89 15.83 8.99 -27.06
C ASP A 89 14.85 8.42 -25.99
N GLY A 90 13.70 9.08 -25.81
CA GLY A 90 12.67 8.68 -24.85
C GLY A 90 11.94 7.37 -25.19
N GLN A 91 11.76 7.03 -26.47
CA GLN A 91 11.16 5.77 -26.91
C GLN A 91 12.06 4.57 -26.58
N SER A 92 13.37 4.72 -26.74
CA SER A 92 14.36 3.72 -26.34
C SER A 92 14.27 3.40 -24.84
N ALA A 93 14.10 4.41 -23.99
CA ALA A 93 13.88 4.22 -22.56
C ALA A 93 12.54 3.55 -22.25
N LEU A 94 11.47 4.02 -22.90
CA LEU A 94 10.12 3.45 -22.75
C LEU A 94 10.09 1.97 -23.14
N MET A 95 10.72 1.59 -24.24
CA MET A 95 10.77 0.21 -24.73
C MET A 95 11.39 -0.74 -23.69
N LEU A 96 12.47 -0.34 -23.01
CA LEU A 96 13.08 -1.13 -21.95
C LEU A 96 12.13 -1.32 -20.76
N VAL A 97 11.47 -0.25 -20.33
CA VAL A 97 10.49 -0.29 -19.24
C VAL A 97 9.34 -1.23 -19.61
N CYS A 98 8.76 -1.05 -20.80
CA CYS A 98 7.68 -1.89 -21.31
C CYS A 98 8.08 -3.37 -21.44
N ALA A 99 9.28 -3.65 -21.93
CA ALA A 99 9.80 -5.02 -22.00
C ALA A 99 9.88 -5.66 -20.60
N ARG A 100 10.32 -4.90 -19.59
CA ARG A 100 10.37 -5.39 -18.21
C ARG A 100 8.97 -5.62 -17.63
N LEU A 101 8.04 -4.69 -17.85
CA LEU A 101 6.64 -4.81 -17.42
C LEU A 101 5.98 -6.05 -18.04
N ARG A 102 6.12 -6.23 -19.36
CA ARG A 102 5.59 -7.38 -20.09
C ARG A 102 6.13 -8.70 -19.54
N HIS A 103 7.42 -8.78 -19.27
CA HIS A 103 8.01 -9.98 -18.69
C HIS A 103 7.48 -10.28 -17.28
N VAL A 104 7.29 -9.27 -16.43
CA VAL A 104 6.75 -9.48 -15.08
C VAL A 104 5.29 -9.93 -15.14
N ALA A 105 4.49 -9.29 -15.99
CA ALA A 105 3.11 -9.68 -16.23
C ALA A 105 2.99 -11.12 -16.77
N GLY A 106 3.83 -11.51 -17.72
CA GLY A 106 3.83 -12.85 -18.31
C GLY A 106 4.46 -13.96 -17.47
N THR A 107 4.91 -13.67 -16.24
CA THR A 107 5.54 -14.66 -15.35
C THR A 107 4.75 -14.79 -14.05
N GLN A 108 5.39 -14.49 -12.92
CA GLN A 108 4.87 -14.78 -11.58
C GLN A 108 3.70 -13.90 -11.19
N TRP A 109 3.56 -12.70 -11.76
CA TRP A 109 2.44 -11.81 -11.43
C TRP A 109 1.14 -12.21 -12.13
N GLY A 110 1.18 -12.50 -13.43
CA GLY A 110 -0.02 -12.85 -14.18
C GLY A 110 -0.59 -14.23 -13.83
N ALA A 111 0.26 -15.17 -13.41
CA ALA A 111 -0.17 -16.55 -13.13
C ALA A 111 -0.69 -16.75 -11.69
N LYS A 112 -0.44 -15.82 -10.76
CA LYS A 112 -0.75 -16.03 -9.34
C LYS A 112 -2.10 -15.44 -8.97
N ARG A 113 -2.98 -16.25 -8.35
CA ARG A 113 -4.18 -15.74 -7.69
C ARG A 113 -3.79 -14.86 -6.50
N TYR A 114 -3.84 -13.55 -6.70
CA TYR A 114 -3.36 -12.57 -5.71
C TYR A 114 -4.34 -12.34 -4.57
N MET A 115 -5.65 -12.44 -4.79
CA MET A 115 -6.69 -12.32 -3.76
C MET A 115 -7.63 -13.51 -3.80
N ASN A 116 -8.09 -13.96 -2.62
CA ASN A 116 -9.15 -14.96 -2.54
C ASN A 116 -10.51 -14.25 -2.46
N MET A 117 -11.34 -14.40 -3.49
CA MET A 117 -12.62 -13.71 -3.58
C MET A 117 -13.68 -14.30 -2.64
N GLU A 118 -13.49 -15.52 -2.13
CA GLU A 118 -14.45 -16.14 -1.19
C GLU A 118 -14.58 -15.30 0.09
N HIS A 119 -13.49 -14.74 0.62
CA HIS A 119 -13.56 -13.87 1.80
C HIS A 119 -14.37 -12.59 1.57
N LEU A 120 -14.43 -12.10 0.32
CA LEU A 120 -15.25 -10.93 0.00
C LEU A 120 -16.72 -11.32 -0.03
N LYS A 121 -17.05 -12.46 -0.64
CA LYS A 121 -18.42 -12.99 -0.66
C LYS A 121 -18.94 -13.29 0.75
N GLU A 122 -18.10 -13.88 1.61
CA GLU A 122 -18.43 -14.15 3.02
C GLU A 122 -18.78 -12.85 3.76
N LEU A 123 -18.01 -11.78 3.53
CA LEU A 123 -18.26 -10.47 4.13
C LEU A 123 -19.58 -9.85 3.63
N ASP A 124 -19.85 -9.93 2.31
CA ASP A 124 -21.09 -9.42 1.72
C ASP A 124 -22.32 -10.14 2.29
N LEU A 125 -22.26 -11.47 2.43
CA LEU A 125 -23.34 -12.27 3.02
C LEU A 125 -23.59 -11.91 4.50
N GLN A 126 -22.53 -11.65 5.27
CA GLN A 126 -22.64 -11.21 6.66
C GLN A 126 -23.32 -9.85 6.75
N HIS A 127 -22.93 -8.87 5.92
CA HIS A 127 -23.57 -7.57 5.87
C HIS A 127 -25.05 -7.67 5.50
N GLU A 128 -25.42 -8.51 4.52
CA GLU A 128 -26.82 -8.74 4.16
C GLU A 128 -27.62 -9.35 5.32
N SER A 129 -27.05 -10.30 6.05
CA SER A 129 -27.72 -10.89 7.23
C SER A 129 -27.92 -9.89 8.36
N ASP A 130 -26.96 -9.01 8.60
CA ASP A 130 -27.05 -7.96 9.64
C ASP A 130 -28.13 -6.92 9.31
N ILE A 131 -28.33 -6.61 8.02
CA ILE A 131 -29.40 -5.70 7.55
C ILE A 131 -30.79 -6.33 7.75
N ILE A 132 -30.93 -7.64 7.57
CA ILE A 132 -32.22 -8.34 7.69
C ILE A 132 -32.58 -8.59 9.17
N ALA A 133 -31.56 -8.72 10.03
CA ALA A 133 -31.73 -9.00 11.46
C ALA A 133 -31.90 -7.74 12.34
N GLY A 134 -31.67 -6.54 11.80
CA GLY A 134 -31.86 -5.24 12.47
C GLY A 134 -33.19 -4.58 12.15
#